data_AF-A0A1P8URY4-F1
#
_entry.id   AF-A0A1P8URY4-F1
#
_cell.length_a   1.000
_cell.length_b   1.000
_cell.length_c   1.000
_cell.angle_alpha   90.00
_cell.angle_beta   90.00
_cell.angle_gamma   90.00
#
_symmetry.space_group_name_H-M   'P 1'
#
loop_
_entity.id
_entity.type
_entity.pdbx_description
1 polymer ?
#
loop_
_entity_poly.entity_id
_entity_poly.type
_entity_poly.pdbx_seq_one_letter_code
_entity_poly.pdbx_strand_id
1 'polypeptide(L)' 'MTDRELDEILTYRWPIVVRRVMADSSDDWVKGFVRSIARHGKRASWRPSLKQAQIMRRLVSELGTAPETSFNPIED' A
#
# COMPACT_ATOMS: atom_id res chain seq x y z
N MET A 1 -15.59 -0.82 0.88
CA MET A 1 -14.62 0.17 1.39
C MET A 1 -15.31 1.50 1.36
N THR A 2 -15.27 2.25 2.45
CA THR A 2 -15.85 3.60 2.48
C THR A 2 -14.89 4.59 1.82
N ASP A 3 -15.39 5.75 1.39
CA ASP A 3 -14.54 6.78 0.79
C ASP A 3 -13.47 7.29 1.76
N ARG A 4 -13.82 7.44 3.04
CA ARG A 4 -12.88 7.81 4.10
C ARG A 4 -11.81 6.75 4.31
N GLU A 5 -12.19 5.47 4.34
CA GLU A 5 -11.24 4.35 4.48
C GLU A 5 -10.29 4.30 3.28
N LEU A 6 -10.80 4.51 2.06
CA LEU A 6 -9.98 4.55 0.85
C LEU A 6 -8.98 5.69 0.89
N ASP A 7 -9.42 6.89 1.26
CA ASP A 7 -8.57 8.08 1.38
C ASP A 7 -7.45 7.88 2.41
N GLU A 8 -7.79 7.33 3.59
CA GLU A 8 -6.80 7.01 4.61
C GLU A 8 -5.77 5.98 4.11
N ILE A 9 -6.24 4.92 3.46
CA ILE A 9 -5.37 3.90 2.89
C ILE A 9 -4.44 4.53 1.86
N LEU A 10 -4.96 5.24 0.86
CA LEU A 10 -4.14 5.78 -0.23
C LEU A 10 -3.14 6.83 0.25
N THR A 11 -3.54 7.67 1.22
CA THR A 11 -2.72 8.79 1.69
C THR A 11 -1.65 8.34 2.67
N TYR A 12 -1.99 7.49 3.65
CA TYR A 12 -1.08 7.19 4.77
C TYR A 12 -0.51 5.77 4.74
N ARG A 13 -1.26 4.78 4.27
CA ARG A 13 -0.88 3.35 4.41
C ARG A 13 -0.26 2.78 3.15
N TRP A 14 -0.80 3.14 1.99
CA TRP A 14 -0.40 2.59 0.70
C TRP A 14 1.06 2.89 0.34
N PRO A 15 1.64 4.06 0.66
CA PRO A 15 3.07 4.30 0.44
C PRO A 15 3.97 3.29 1.16
N ILE A 16 3.62 2.90 2.40
CA ILE A 16 4.35 1.90 3.19
C ILE A 16 4.22 0.51 2.54
N VAL A 17 3.01 0.13 2.15
CA VAL A 17 2.73 -1.14 1.46
C VAL A 17 3.55 -1.23 0.17
N VAL A 18 3.55 -0.18 -0.66
CA VAL A 18 4.32 -0.13 -1.90
C VAL A 18 5.81 -0.29 -1.59
N ARG A 19 6.36 0.45 -0.63
CA ARG A 19 7.79 0.37 -0.27
C ARG A 19 8.18 -1.05 0.13
N ARG A 20 7.39 -1.71 0.99
CA ARG A 20 7.67 -3.08 1.47
C ARG A 20 7.54 -4.12 0.38
N VAL A 21 6.46 -4.10 -0.40
CA VAL A 21 6.27 -5.02 -1.53
C VAL A 21 7.36 -4.87 -2.58
N MET A 22 7.85 -3.65 -2.81
CA MET A 22 8.91 -3.41 -3.78
C MET A 22 10.29 -3.82 -3.28
N ALA A 23 10.53 -3.81 -1.97
CA ALA A 23 11.76 -4.30 -1.35
C ALA A 23 11.81 -5.84 -1.30
N ASP A 24 10.64 -6.51 -1.26
CA ASP A 24 10.53 -7.96 -1.33
C ASP A 24 10.71 -8.45 -2.78
N SER A 25 11.54 -9.47 -2.99
CA SER A 25 11.83 -10.03 -4.32
C SER A 25 10.82 -11.08 -4.79
N SER A 26 9.86 -11.51 -3.98
CA SER A 26 9.20 -12.82 -4.16
C SER A 26 7.96 -12.87 -5.09
N ASP A 27 7.20 -11.79 -5.29
CA ASP A 27 5.93 -11.86 -6.06
C ASP A 27 5.71 -10.68 -7.01
N ASP A 28 5.92 -10.93 -8.31
CA ASP A 28 5.73 -9.95 -9.38
C ASP A 28 4.27 -9.56 -9.62
N TRP A 29 3.33 -10.46 -9.33
CA TRP A 29 1.90 -10.14 -9.43
C TRP A 29 1.51 -9.13 -8.36
N VAL A 30 1.98 -9.31 -7.11
CA VAL A 30 1.71 -8.36 -6.01
C VAL A 30 2.35 -7.00 -6.32
N LYS A 31 3.58 -6.97 -6.86
CA LYS A 31 4.24 -5.73 -7.32
C LYS A 31 3.42 -5.01 -8.39
N GLY A 32 2.92 -5.75 -9.38
CA GLY A 32 2.02 -5.21 -10.40
C GLY A 32 0.73 -4.64 -9.80
N PHE A 33 0.13 -5.39 -8.87
CA PHE A 33 -1.08 -5.00 -8.18
C PHE A 33 -0.89 -3.68 -7.40
N VAL A 34 0.12 -3.57 -6.54
CA VAL A 34 0.30 -2.37 -5.71
C VAL A 34 0.59 -1.11 -6.54
N ARG A 35 1.36 -1.25 -7.63
CA ARG A 35 1.62 -0.19 -8.59
C ARG A 35 0.35 0.26 -9.31
N SER A 36 -0.50 -0.68 -9.71
CA SER A 36 -1.76 -0.38 -10.39
C SER A 36 -2.68 0.49 -9.51
N ILE A 37 -2.81 0.14 -8.23
CA ILE A 37 -3.61 0.91 -7.26
C ILE A 37 -2.97 2.28 -7.03
N ALA A 38 -1.65 2.36 -6.85
CA ALA A 38 -0.96 3.64 -6.67
C ALA A 38 -1.12 4.58 -7.88
N ARG A 39 -1.21 4.02 -9.09
CA ARG A 39 -1.45 4.78 -10.32
C ARG A 39 -2.90 5.24 -10.43
N HIS A 40 -3.86 4.33 -10.22
CA HIS A 40 -5.28 4.63 -10.38
C HIS A 40 -5.83 5.51 -9.25
N GLY A 41 -5.34 5.32 -8.02
CA GLY A 41 -5.72 6.07 -6.82
C GLY A 41 -5.45 7.57 -6.88
N LYS A 42 -4.61 8.04 -7.82
CA LYS A 42 -4.43 9.48 -8.09
C LYS A 42 -5.65 10.16 -8.70
N ARG A 43 -6.60 9.39 -9.25
CA ARG A 43 -7.81 9.92 -9.88
C ARG A 43 -8.92 10.02 -8.83
N ALA A 44 -9.44 11.24 -8.61
CA ALA A 44 -10.47 11.49 -7.58
C ALA A 44 -11.76 10.66 -7.77
N SER A 45 -12.13 10.34 -9.01
CA SER A 45 -13.31 9.52 -9.34
C SER A 45 -13.06 8.01 -9.29
N TRP A 46 -11.80 7.57 -9.13
CA TRP A 46 -11.51 6.14 -9.09
C TRP A 46 -11.95 5.53 -7.77
N ARG A 47 -12.49 4.31 -7.86
CA ARG A 47 -12.81 3.47 -6.71
C ARG A 47 -12.35 2.05 -7.01
N PRO A 48 -11.79 1.32 -6.03
CA PRO A 48 -11.44 -0.07 -6.22
C PRO A 48 -12.69 -0.93 -6.39
N SER A 49 -12.58 -2.00 -7.17
CA SER A 49 -13.57 -3.07 -7.15
C SER A 49 -13.62 -3.76 -5.78
N LEU A 50 -14.68 -4.52 -5.51
CA LEU A 50 -14.80 -5.28 -4.26
C LEU A 50 -13.59 -6.19 -4.00
N LYS A 51 -13.11 -6.87 -5.04
CA LYS A 51 -11.92 -7.74 -4.95
C LYS A 51 -10.65 -6.94 -4.68
N GLN A 52 -10.46 -5.81 -5.36
CA GLN A 52 -9.32 -4.92 -5.10
C GLN A 52 -9.34 -4.42 -3.66
N ALA A 53 -10.50 -3.99 -3.16
CA ALA A 53 -10.67 -3.53 -1.79
C ALA A 53 -10.31 -4.61 -0.75
N GLN A 54 -10.69 -5.87 -0.97
CA GLN A 54 -10.32 -6.98 -0.10
C GLN A 54 -8.79 -7.19 -0.06
N ILE A 55 -8.14 -7.19 -1.23
CA ILE A 55 -6.68 -7.36 -1.33
C ILE A 55 -5.97 -6.16 -0.68
N MET A 56 -6.44 -4.93 -0.92
CA MET A 56 -5.88 -3.72 -0.32
C MET A 56 -5.89 -3.80 1.22
N ARG A 57 -7.02 -4.18 1.81
CA ARG A 57 -7.14 -4.33 3.27
C ARG A 57 -6.22 -5.40 3.83
N ARG A 58 -6.10 -6.53 3.13
CA ARG A 58 -5.18 -7.60 3.52
C ARG A 58 -3.74 -7.11 3.53
N LEU A 59 -3.29 -6.46 2.46
CA LEU A 59 -1.94 -5.91 2.38
C LEU A 59 -1.68 -4.82 3.43
N VAL A 60 -2.66 -3.97 3.72
CA VAL A 60 -2.54 -2.97 4.80
C VAL A 60 -2.45 -3.65 6.17
N SER A 61 -3.23 -4.70 6.43
CA SER A 61 -3.16 -5.45 7.68
C SER A 61 -1.82 -6.16 7.87
N GLU A 62 -1.27 -6.73 6.80
CA GLU A 62 -0.02 -7.51 6.83
C GLU A 62 1.23 -6.60 6.82
N LEU A 63 1.18 -5.48 6.09
CA LEU A 63 2.36 -4.67 5.77
C LEU A 63 2.23 -3.18 6.15
N GLY A 64 1.03 -2.67 6.41
CA GLY A 64 0.77 -1.24 6.63
C GLY A 64 0.76 -0.80 8.10
N THR A 65 0.99 -1.72 9.04
CA THR A 65 0.82 -1.51 10.49
C THR A 65 2.11 -1.62 11.30
N ALA A 66 3.19 -2.24 10.78
CA ALA A 66 4.41 -2.35 11.58
C ALA A 66 5.09 -0.97 11.71
N PRO A 67 5.59 -0.60 12.90
CA PRO A 67 6.34 0.65 13.08
C PRO A 67 7.48 0.72 12.07
N GLU A 68 7.66 1.89 11.44
CA GLU A 68 8.82 2.15 10.59
C GLU A 68 10.05 1.80 11.45
N THR A 69 10.82 0.78 11.08
CA THR A 69 12.09 0.47 11.72
C THR A 69 12.88 1.78 11.79
N SER A 70 13.15 2.22 13.02
CA SER A 70 13.90 3.43 13.31
C SER A 70 15.15 3.44 12.44
N PHE A 71 15.26 4.40 11.54
CA PHE A 71 16.54 4.71 10.91
C PHE A 71 17.49 5.09 12.04
N ASN A 72 18.43 4.21 12.38
CA ASN A 72 19.66 4.60 13.07
C ASN A 72 20.64 4.98 11.98
N PRO A 73 20.87 6.29 11.70
CA PRO A 73 22.05 6.67 10.95
C PRO A 73 23.25 6.19 11.75
N ILE A 74 24.07 5.32 11.16
CA ILE A 74 25.38 4.97 11.69
C ILE A 74 26.23 6.24 11.53
N GLU A 75 26.56 6.89 12.64
CA GLU A 75 27.62 7.91 12.68
C GLU A 75 28.96 7.17 12.69
N ASP A 76 29.76 7.35 11.64
CA ASP A 76 31.21 7.13 11.63
C ASP A 76 31.92 8.49 11.57
#